data_AF-A0A0U9H9K7-F1
#
_entry.id   AF-A0A0U9H9K7-F1
#
_cell.length_a   1.000
_cell.length_b   1.000
_cell.length_c   1.000
_cell.angle_alpha   90.00
_cell.angle_beta   90.00
_cell.angle_gamma   90.00
#
_symmetry.space_group_name_H-M   'P 1'
#
loop_
_entity.id
_entity.type
_entity.pdbx_description
1 polymer ?
#
loop_
_entity_poly.entity_id
_entity_poly.type
_entity_poly.pdbx_seq_one_letter_code
_entity_poly.pdbx_strand_id
1 'polypeptide(L)'
;MIKPDIDQFTLVLQSTDEFNFDEWRNWVANNMINTFLIKSKMLTLFDNFSEADVKLPEGYTIGYSFINAPFYFCIAYHEAFTKMGVIVKFSAYAWHEYRKRYEAEFNEPIHLHTLLKMIDSDEYSFRLSRIDICCDFINENINIAKLKRSIEEGRTEIRYGKY
;
A
#
# COMPACT_ATOMS: atom_id res chain seq x y z
N MET A 1 25.45 -4.89 8.33
CA MET A 1 24.72 -4.67 7.08
C MET A 1 23.52 -3.76 7.33
N ILE A 2 23.41 -2.67 6.56
CA ILE A 2 22.25 -1.78 6.51
C ILE A 2 21.38 -2.20 5.32
N LYS A 3 20.09 -2.46 5.54
CA LYS A 3 19.17 -2.91 4.47
C LYS A 3 17.92 -2.01 4.42
N PRO A 4 17.83 -1.07 3.46
CA PRO A 4 16.63 -0.27 3.26
C PRO A 4 15.52 -1.08 2.58
N ASP A 5 14.26 -0.81 2.93
CA ASP A 5 13.08 -1.41 2.31
C ASP A 5 11.83 -0.51 2.47
N ILE A 6 10.71 -0.93 1.86
CA ILE A 6 9.40 -0.32 2.05
C ILE A 6 8.61 -1.12 3.09
N ASP A 7 8.14 -0.42 4.12
CA ASP A 7 7.34 -1.01 5.21
C ASP A 7 5.85 -0.76 5.00
N GLN A 8 5.44 0.38 4.44
CA GLN A 8 4.02 0.60 4.18
C GLN A 8 3.87 1.49 2.97
N PHE A 9 2.81 1.29 2.20
CA PHE A 9 2.41 2.31 1.26
C PHE A 9 0.89 2.36 1.06
N THR A 10 0.42 3.50 0.59
CA THR A 10 -0.98 3.73 0.29
C THR A 10 -1.11 4.49 -1.02
N LEU A 11 -1.87 3.92 -1.94
CA LEU A 11 -2.21 4.54 -3.21
C LEU A 11 -3.63 5.10 -3.13
N VAL A 12 -3.88 6.15 -3.89
CA VAL A 12 -5.24 6.60 -4.20
C VAL A 12 -5.37 6.69 -5.71
N LEU A 13 -6.31 5.91 -6.25
CA LEU A 13 -6.66 5.88 -7.66
C LEU A 13 -7.83 6.84 -7.88
N GLN A 14 -7.76 7.64 -8.94
CA GLN A 14 -8.78 8.60 -9.33
C GLN A 14 -9.14 8.36 -10.80
N SER A 15 -10.41 8.11 -11.09
CA SER A 15 -10.88 7.95 -12.46
C SER A 15 -10.52 9.19 -13.30
N THR A 16 -10.07 8.92 -14.52
CA THR A 16 -9.75 9.91 -15.57
C THR A 16 -10.97 10.30 -16.38
N ASP A 17 -12.00 9.46 -16.38
CA ASP A 17 -13.24 9.66 -17.11
C ASP A 17 -14.20 10.57 -16.33
N GLU A 18 -15.10 11.22 -17.06
CA GLU A 18 -16.26 11.87 -16.45
C GLU A 18 -17.34 10.82 -16.17
N PHE A 19 -17.95 10.91 -15.00
CA PHE A 19 -19.01 10.02 -14.57
C PHE A 19 -19.98 10.75 -13.64
N ASN A 20 -21.21 10.27 -13.59
CA ASN A 20 -22.21 10.70 -12.62
C ASN A 20 -22.19 9.83 -11.35
N PHE A 21 -23.01 10.21 -10.37
CA PHE A 21 -23.10 9.53 -9.08
C PHE A 21 -23.49 8.05 -9.19
N ASP A 22 -24.43 7.72 -10.07
CA ASP A 22 -24.91 6.35 -10.23
C ASP A 22 -23.85 5.48 -10.92
N GLU A 23 -23.15 6.02 -11.92
CA GLU A 23 -22.04 5.34 -12.59
C GLU A 23 -20.90 5.00 -11.62
N TRP A 24 -20.55 5.95 -10.73
CA TRP A 24 -19.57 5.72 -9.68
C TRP A 24 -19.90 4.50 -8.83
N ARG A 25 -21.13 4.48 -8.30
CA ARG A 25 -21.63 3.44 -7.40
C ARG A 25 -21.78 2.09 -8.11
N ASN A 26 -22.22 2.11 -9.35
CA ASN A 26 -22.58 0.88 -10.08
C ASN A 26 -21.37 0.19 -10.69
N TRP A 27 -20.43 0.93 -11.30
CA TRP A 27 -19.37 0.29 -12.09
C TRP A 27 -18.02 1.00 -12.10
N VAL A 28 -17.91 2.33 -12.01
CA VAL A 28 -16.60 3.01 -12.17
C VAL A 28 -15.61 2.59 -11.10
N ALA A 29 -16.00 2.66 -9.81
CA ALA A 29 -15.12 2.28 -8.71
C ALA A 29 -14.69 0.80 -8.80
N ASN A 30 -15.63 -0.09 -9.12
CA ASN A 30 -15.37 -1.51 -9.25
C ASN A 30 -14.48 -1.83 -10.47
N ASN A 31 -14.64 -1.12 -11.58
CA ASN A 31 -13.77 -1.27 -12.75
C ASN A 31 -12.33 -0.86 -12.42
N MET A 32 -12.14 0.29 -11.78
CA MET A 32 -10.80 0.72 -11.33
C MET A 32 -10.15 -0.30 -10.39
N ILE A 33 -10.92 -0.86 -9.45
CA ILE A 33 -10.48 -1.93 -8.54
C ILE A 33 -10.06 -3.17 -9.33
N ASN A 34 -10.90 -3.65 -10.24
CA ASN A 34 -10.61 -4.83 -11.06
C ASN A 34 -9.37 -4.62 -11.93
N THR A 35 -9.25 -3.46 -12.58
CA THR A 35 -8.10 -3.10 -13.39
C THR A 35 -6.82 -3.07 -12.55
N PHE A 36 -6.85 -2.46 -11.36
CA PHE A 36 -5.74 -2.53 -10.42
C PHE A 36 -5.36 -3.97 -10.07
N LEU A 37 -6.34 -4.81 -9.70
CA LEU A 37 -6.12 -6.18 -9.27
C LEU A 37 -5.53 -7.06 -10.38
N ILE A 38 -6.01 -6.92 -11.61
CA ILE A 38 -5.51 -7.66 -12.79
C ILE A 38 -4.10 -7.19 -13.13
N LYS A 39 -3.86 -5.88 -13.20
CA LYS A 39 -2.56 -5.31 -13.58
C LYS A 39 -1.48 -5.60 -12.55
N SER A 40 -1.83 -5.53 -11.26
CA SER A 40 -0.93 -5.89 -10.15
C SER A 40 -0.74 -7.39 -9.96
N LYS A 41 -1.41 -8.24 -10.75
CA LYS A 41 -1.38 -9.72 -10.62
C LYS A 41 -1.90 -10.24 -9.28
N MET A 42 -2.62 -9.41 -8.53
CA MET A 42 -3.14 -9.75 -7.21
C MET A 42 -4.03 -10.99 -7.23
N LEU A 43 -4.93 -11.09 -8.21
CA LEU A 43 -5.82 -12.25 -8.36
C LEU A 43 -5.11 -13.53 -8.83
N THR A 44 -3.87 -13.41 -9.32
CA THR A 44 -3.03 -14.56 -9.65
C THR A 44 -2.25 -15.06 -8.43
N LEU A 45 -1.87 -14.14 -7.53
CA LEU A 45 -1.00 -14.42 -6.39
C LEU A 45 -1.77 -14.74 -5.09
N PHE A 46 -3.05 -14.38 -5.03
CA PHE A 46 -3.87 -14.49 -3.83
C PHE A 46 -5.28 -14.94 -4.20
N ASP A 47 -5.79 -15.87 -3.40
CA ASP A 47 -7.16 -16.34 -3.47
C ASP A 47 -8.07 -15.56 -2.50
N ASN A 48 -9.38 -15.81 -2.58
CA ASN A 48 -10.38 -15.32 -1.62
C ASN A 48 -10.44 -13.80 -1.50
N PHE A 49 -10.36 -13.09 -2.62
CA PHE A 49 -10.63 -11.66 -2.66
C PHE A 49 -12.15 -11.40 -2.60
N SER A 50 -12.62 -10.74 -1.54
CA SER A 50 -14.05 -10.49 -1.31
C SER A 50 -14.27 -9.23 -0.46
N GLU A 51 -15.52 -8.95 -0.06
CA GLU A 51 -15.88 -7.85 0.83
C GLU A 51 -15.06 -7.87 2.12
N ALA A 52 -14.53 -6.71 2.51
CA ALA A 52 -13.48 -6.63 3.50
C ALA A 52 -13.90 -7.18 4.88
N ASP A 53 -13.12 -8.12 5.40
CA ASP A 53 -13.16 -8.61 6.78
C ASP A 53 -12.25 -7.83 7.73
N VAL A 54 -11.59 -6.77 7.21
CA VAL A 54 -10.67 -5.90 7.93
C VAL A 54 -11.24 -4.50 8.10
N LYS A 55 -10.74 -3.73 9.08
CA LYS A 55 -11.13 -2.33 9.26
C LYS A 55 -10.81 -1.51 8.00
N LEU A 56 -11.85 -0.87 7.44
CA LEU A 56 -11.69 0.05 6.33
C LEU A 56 -10.90 1.31 6.73
N PRO A 57 -10.15 1.92 5.80
CA PRO A 57 -9.58 3.25 6.01
C PRO A 57 -10.66 4.27 6.39
N GLU A 58 -10.31 5.22 7.25
CA GLU A 58 -11.27 6.22 7.77
C GLU A 58 -11.96 6.99 6.63
N GLY A 59 -13.29 7.07 6.71
CA GLY A 59 -14.13 7.72 5.72
C GLY A 59 -14.44 6.87 4.47
N TYR A 60 -13.96 5.64 4.35
CA TYR A 60 -14.34 4.73 3.26
C TYR A 60 -15.49 3.82 3.71
N THR A 61 -16.46 3.56 2.82
CA THR A 61 -17.70 2.85 3.18
C THR A 61 -17.83 1.48 2.55
N ILE A 62 -17.24 1.26 1.38
CA ILE A 62 -17.22 -0.02 0.68
C ILE A 62 -15.77 -0.43 0.50
N GLY A 63 -15.43 -1.67 0.83
CA GLY A 63 -14.07 -2.16 0.64
C GLY A 63 -13.97 -3.66 0.54
N TYR A 64 -12.80 -4.09 0.09
CA TYR A 64 -12.46 -5.46 -0.23
C TYR A 64 -11.07 -5.80 0.30
N SER A 65 -10.88 -7.06 0.68
CA SER A 65 -9.63 -7.63 1.17
C SER A 65 -9.49 -9.08 0.71
N PHE A 66 -8.32 -9.66 0.99
CA PHE A 66 -8.16 -11.11 0.94
C PHE A 66 -8.62 -11.69 2.28
N ILE A 67 -9.69 -12.48 2.25
CA ILE A 67 -10.37 -12.95 3.45
C ILE A 67 -9.47 -13.92 4.22
N ASN A 68 -9.45 -13.77 5.55
CA ASN A 68 -8.60 -14.53 6.48
C ASN A 68 -7.09 -14.43 6.18
N ALA A 69 -6.66 -13.40 5.44
CA ALA A 69 -5.23 -13.17 5.23
C ALA A 69 -4.56 -12.78 6.56
N PRO A 70 -3.34 -13.28 6.84
CA PRO A 70 -2.61 -12.94 8.06
C PRO A 70 -2.00 -11.53 8.03
N PHE A 71 -2.25 -10.77 6.96
CA PHE A 71 -1.72 -9.43 6.71
C PHE A 71 -2.86 -8.46 6.40
N TYR A 72 -2.61 -7.18 6.63
CA TYR A 72 -3.57 -6.14 6.29
C TYR A 72 -3.35 -5.65 4.85
N PHE A 73 -4.28 -5.99 3.97
CA PHE A 73 -4.45 -5.40 2.64
C PHE A 73 -5.91 -4.96 2.51
N CYS A 74 -6.14 -3.75 1.99
CA CYS A 74 -7.49 -3.26 1.79
C CYS A 74 -7.53 -2.37 0.55
N ILE A 75 -8.55 -2.57 -0.28
CA ILE A 75 -8.93 -1.65 -1.35
C ILE A 75 -10.37 -1.19 -1.12
N ALA A 76 -10.59 0.12 -1.10
CA ALA A 76 -11.87 0.67 -0.67
C ALA A 76 -12.22 1.96 -1.41
N TYR A 77 -13.51 2.30 -1.42
CA TYR A 77 -14.03 3.57 -1.93
C TYR A 77 -15.19 4.06 -1.05
N HIS A 78 -15.50 5.35 -1.12
CA HIS A 78 -16.73 5.85 -0.52
C HIS A 78 -17.83 5.86 -1.58
N GLU A 79 -19.01 5.31 -1.26
CA GLU A 79 -20.16 5.26 -2.18
C GLU A 79 -20.63 6.63 -2.68
N ALA A 80 -20.57 7.69 -1.86
CA ALA A 80 -21.09 9.01 -2.21
C ALA A 80 -20.01 10.08 -2.47
N PHE A 81 -18.85 10.00 -1.80
CA PHE A 81 -17.80 11.00 -1.94
C PHE A 81 -16.75 10.56 -2.97
N THR A 82 -17.11 10.67 -4.25
CA THR A 82 -16.30 10.21 -5.40
C THR A 82 -14.91 10.85 -5.49
N LYS A 83 -14.75 12.07 -4.95
CA LYS A 83 -13.46 12.78 -4.88
C LYS A 83 -12.43 12.11 -3.97
N MET A 84 -12.85 11.19 -3.09
CA MET A 84 -11.91 10.40 -2.28
C MET A 84 -11.14 9.38 -3.13
N GLY A 85 -11.73 8.96 -4.26
CA GLY A 85 -11.16 7.94 -5.13
C GLY A 85 -11.23 6.54 -4.52
N VAL A 86 -10.48 5.62 -5.13
CA VAL A 86 -10.26 4.27 -4.61
C VAL A 86 -8.94 4.25 -3.85
N ILE A 87 -8.97 3.96 -2.55
CA ILE A 87 -7.75 3.78 -1.74
C ILE A 87 -7.27 2.33 -1.85
N VAL A 88 -5.96 2.15 -2.01
CA VAL A 88 -5.31 0.83 -1.92
C VAL A 88 -4.25 0.91 -0.84
N LYS A 89 -4.36 0.07 0.19
CA LYS A 89 -3.47 0.11 1.36
C LYS A 89 -2.77 -1.22 1.55
N PHE A 90 -1.43 -1.16 1.55
CA PHE A 90 -0.55 -2.27 1.85
C PHE A 90 0.09 -2.04 3.21
N SER A 91 -0.08 -2.97 4.14
CA SER A 91 0.80 -3.09 5.31
C SER A 91 2.16 -3.68 4.93
N ALA A 92 3.12 -3.60 5.86
CA ALA A 92 4.43 -4.23 5.75
C ALA A 92 4.35 -5.69 5.38
N TYR A 93 3.52 -6.41 6.11
CA TYR A 93 3.38 -7.83 5.89
C TYR A 93 2.69 -8.14 4.55
N ALA A 94 1.70 -7.33 4.14
CA ALA A 94 1.06 -7.49 2.84
C ALA A 94 2.05 -7.27 1.68
N TRP A 95 2.88 -6.24 1.76
CA TRP A 95 3.91 -5.97 0.76
C TRP A 95 5.00 -7.05 0.73
N HIS A 96 5.41 -7.55 1.89
CA HIS A 96 6.35 -8.65 2.00
C HIS A 96 5.80 -9.94 1.34
N GLU A 97 4.58 -10.35 1.70
CA GLU A 97 3.95 -11.54 1.13
C GLU A 97 3.68 -11.40 -0.37
N TYR A 98 3.25 -10.21 -0.83
CA TYR A 98 3.10 -9.92 -2.26
C TYR A 98 4.41 -10.15 -3.02
N ARG A 99 5.51 -9.58 -2.54
CA ARG A 99 6.82 -9.74 -3.20
C ARG A 99 7.27 -11.20 -3.24
N LYS A 100 7.15 -11.89 -2.11
CA LYS A 100 7.52 -13.30 -1.97
C LYS A 100 6.76 -14.20 -2.94
N ARG A 101 5.44 -14.00 -3.06
CA ARG A 101 4.61 -14.79 -3.99
C ARG A 101 4.88 -14.41 -5.44
N TYR A 102 5.06 -13.12 -5.73
CA TYR A 102 5.41 -12.65 -7.07
C TYR A 102 6.72 -13.28 -7.54
N GLU A 103 7.76 -13.28 -6.70
CA GLU A 103 9.05 -13.89 -7.03
C GLU A 103 8.94 -15.41 -7.20
N ALA A 104 8.15 -16.08 -6.36
CA ALA A 104 7.93 -17.53 -6.50
C ALA A 104 7.19 -17.90 -7.80
N GLU A 105 6.20 -17.11 -8.21
CA GLU A 105 5.37 -17.37 -9.40
C GLU A 105 6.07 -16.98 -10.70
N PHE A 106 6.73 -15.82 -10.73
CA PHE A 106 7.29 -15.23 -11.94
C PHE A 106 8.82 -15.34 -12.04
N ASN A 107 9.49 -15.85 -10.99
CA ASN A 107 10.95 -15.97 -10.91
C ASN A 107 11.69 -14.63 -11.10
N GLU A 108 11.05 -13.53 -10.70
CA GLU A 108 11.58 -12.17 -10.78
C GLU A 108 11.21 -11.38 -9.51
N PRO A 109 12.13 -10.60 -8.93
CA PRO A 109 11.82 -9.75 -7.79
C PRO A 109 10.95 -8.56 -8.22
N ILE A 110 10.01 -8.16 -7.38
CA ILE A 110 9.19 -6.96 -7.59
C ILE A 110 9.52 -5.86 -6.59
N HIS A 111 9.73 -4.65 -7.13
CA HIS A 111 9.94 -3.43 -6.37
C HIS A 111 8.73 -2.51 -6.50
N LEU A 112 8.59 -1.55 -5.58
CA LEU A 112 7.47 -0.62 -5.59
C LEU A 112 7.39 0.13 -6.94
N HIS A 113 8.51 0.60 -7.49
CA HIS A 113 8.49 1.28 -8.80
C HIS A 113 7.94 0.39 -9.92
N THR A 114 8.29 -0.91 -9.92
CA THR A 114 7.79 -1.86 -10.91
C THR A 114 6.28 -2.06 -10.74
N LEU A 115 5.81 -2.24 -9.51
CA LEU A 115 4.37 -2.29 -9.22
C LEU A 115 3.66 -1.03 -9.75
N LEU A 116 4.19 0.17 -9.47
CA LEU A 116 3.60 1.42 -9.93
C LEU A 116 3.54 1.52 -11.47
N LYS A 117 4.55 1.00 -12.18
CA LYS A 117 4.51 0.92 -13.65
C LYS A 117 3.48 -0.11 -14.15
N MET A 118 3.35 -1.24 -13.46
CA MET A 118 2.43 -2.30 -13.86
C MET A 118 0.97 -1.87 -13.76
N ILE A 119 0.61 -1.15 -12.68
CA ILE A 119 -0.76 -0.70 -12.43
C ILE A 119 -1.17 0.52 -13.26
N ASP A 120 -0.25 1.13 -14.00
CA ASP A 120 -0.54 2.28 -14.86
C ASP A 120 -1.64 1.94 -15.87
N SER A 121 -2.63 2.82 -16.04
CA SER A 121 -3.85 2.56 -16.81
C SER A 121 -4.49 3.86 -17.28
N ASP A 122 -5.16 3.82 -18.44
CA ASP A 122 -5.94 4.96 -18.95
C ASP A 122 -7.26 5.17 -18.18
N GLU A 123 -7.72 4.19 -17.40
CA GLU A 123 -8.97 4.25 -16.62
C GLU A 123 -8.85 5.10 -15.34
N TYR A 124 -7.62 5.31 -14.86
CA TYR A 124 -7.38 6.09 -13.66
C TYR A 124 -5.97 6.67 -13.62
N SER A 125 -5.84 7.83 -12.98
CA SER A 125 -4.56 8.31 -12.45
C SER A 125 -4.38 7.79 -11.02
N PHE A 126 -3.14 7.69 -10.55
CA PHE A 126 -2.89 7.32 -9.15
C PHE A 126 -1.82 8.20 -8.52
N ARG A 127 -1.91 8.35 -7.20
CA ARG A 127 -0.87 9.00 -6.40
C ARG A 127 -0.44 8.10 -5.24
N LEU A 128 0.84 8.19 -4.90
CA LEU A 128 1.39 7.62 -3.67
C LEU A 128 1.08 8.56 -2.51
N SER A 129 0.02 8.26 -1.76
CA SER A 129 -0.47 9.09 -0.65
C SER A 129 0.30 8.91 0.65
N ARG A 130 0.90 7.73 0.85
CA ARG A 130 1.79 7.42 1.97
C ARG A 130 2.84 6.42 1.52
N ILE A 131 4.05 6.60 2.03
CA ILE A 131 5.15 5.65 1.95
C ILE A 131 5.95 5.70 3.25
N ASP A 132 6.09 4.55 3.88
CA ASP A 132 6.92 4.37 5.06
C ASP A 132 8.14 3.55 4.63
N ILE A 133 9.31 4.16 4.72
CA ILE A 133 10.59 3.52 4.40
C ILE A 133 11.15 2.97 5.70
N CYS A 134 11.63 1.73 5.69
CA CYS A 134 12.33 1.12 6.81
C CYS A 134 13.78 0.83 6.46
N CYS A 135 14.58 0.61 7.50
CA CYS A 135 15.98 0.28 7.35
C CYS A 135 16.40 -0.66 8.48
N ASP A 136 16.78 -1.88 8.12
CA ASP A 136 17.27 -2.87 9.08
C ASP A 136 18.76 -2.68 9.33
N PHE A 137 19.13 -2.59 10.60
CA PHE A 137 20.52 -2.47 11.06
C PHE A 137 21.00 -3.82 11.63
N ILE A 138 21.50 -4.68 10.75
CA ILE A 138 21.92 -6.04 11.12
C ILE A 138 23.40 -6.03 11.47
N ASN A 139 23.74 -6.40 12.71
CA ASN A 139 25.12 -6.44 13.22
C ASN A 139 25.86 -5.09 13.17
N GLU A 140 25.15 -3.97 13.23
CA GLU A 140 25.72 -2.60 13.21
C GLU A 140 26.13 -2.08 14.60
N ASN A 141 26.17 -2.96 15.61
CA ASN A 141 26.49 -2.62 17.01
C ASN A 141 25.64 -1.47 17.59
N ILE A 142 24.43 -1.28 17.06
CA ILE A 142 23.47 -0.30 17.58
C ILE A 142 22.82 -0.87 18.83
N ASN A 143 22.88 -0.10 19.92
CA ASN A 143 22.25 -0.47 21.18
C ASN A 143 21.16 0.55 21.54
N ILE A 144 19.90 0.12 21.48
CA ILE A 144 18.73 0.97 21.72
C ILE A 144 18.74 1.57 23.13
N ALA A 145 19.19 0.83 24.15
CA ALA A 145 19.26 1.34 25.51
C ALA A 145 20.32 2.45 25.66
N LYS A 146 21.47 2.32 24.98
CA LYS A 146 22.49 3.38 24.93
C LYS A 146 21.97 4.61 24.20
N LEU A 147 21.30 4.42 23.07
CA LEU A 147 20.70 5.52 22.30
C LEU A 147 19.67 6.29 23.13
N LYS A 148 18.74 5.57 23.78
CA LYS A 148 17.74 6.16 24.68
C LYS A 148 18.40 6.99 25.78
N ARG A 149 19.38 6.42 26.49
CA ARG A 149 20.10 7.14 27.56
C ARG A 149 20.80 8.39 27.05
N SER A 150 21.42 8.32 25.88
CA SER A 150 22.09 9.48 25.26
C SER A 150 21.10 10.62 24.95
N ILE A 151 19.88 10.29 24.52
CA ILE A 151 18.81 11.27 24.31
C ILE A 151 18.36 11.89 25.64
N GLU A 152 18.11 11.06 26.65
CA GLU A 152 17.65 11.50 27.99
C GLU A 152 18.67 12.40 28.71
N GLU A 153 19.97 12.13 28.52
CA GLU A 153 21.06 12.92 29.09
C GLU A 153 21.43 14.16 28.26
N GLY A 154 20.70 14.46 27.18
CA GLY A 154 20.97 15.62 26.31
C GLY A 154 22.28 15.50 25.51
N ARG A 155 22.83 14.30 25.37
CA ARG A 155 24.06 14.00 24.62
C ARG A 155 23.81 13.68 23.15
N THR A 156 22.55 13.46 22.77
CA THR A 156 22.11 13.30 21.39
C THR A 156 21.45 14.57 20.91
N GLU A 157 21.92 15.09 19.78
CA GLU A 157 21.27 16.20 19.08
C GLU A 157 20.42 15.66 17.93
N ILE A 158 19.16 16.11 17.84
CA ILE A 158 18.28 15.82 16.71
C ILE A 158 18.22 17.07 15.83
N ARG A 159 18.67 16.95 14.58
CA ARG A 159 18.64 18.04 13.60
C ARG A 159 17.65 17.71 12.48
N TYR A 160 16.71 18.60 12.19
CA TYR A 160 15.72 18.46 11.11
C TYR A 160 15.99 19.46 9.97
N GLY A 161 16.60 19.02 8.86
CA GLY A 161 16.77 19.77 7.59
C GLY A 161 17.40 21.18 7.69
N LYS A 162 17.49 21.98 6.61
CA LYS A 162 18.59 21.98 5.63
C LYS A 162 19.76 22.83 6.17
N TYR A 163 21.00 22.41 5.89
CA TYR A 163 22.12 23.35 5.73
C TYR A 163 21.98 24.09 4.41
#